data_AF-A0A522XR29-F1
#
_entry.id   AF-A0A522XR29-F1
#
_cell.length_a   1.000
_cell.length_b   1.000
_cell.length_c   1.000
_cell.angle_alpha   90.00
_cell.angle_beta   90.00
_cell.angle_gamma   90.00
#
_symmetry.space_group_name_H-M   'P 1'
#
loop_
_entity.id
_entity.type
_entity.pdbx_description
1 polymer ?
#
loop_
_entity_poly.entity_id
_entity_poly.type
_entity_poly.pdbx_seq_one_letter_code
_entity_poly.pdbx_strand_id
1 'polypeptide(L)'
;MGLRKSAQPLTFTLCLAHCCDYWLLFTLQLSGIAGLWRMEWTPVTRIKLAQKQGVEDGNFKLKELRLQGQTGRFVLENNSQQPVSERILNRENAINLLSSYITKLERTHFMKYYFHIYGFVLDILYVASARACVPTHSIYRSLGC
;
A
#
# COMPACT_ATOMS: atom_id res chain seq x y z
N MET A 1 50.89 42.69 9.26
CA MET A 1 50.51 41.87 8.09
C MET A 1 50.46 40.42 8.52
N GLY A 2 49.39 39.63 8.45
CA GLY A 2 48.00 39.85 8.10
C GLY A 2 47.26 38.60 8.60
N LEU A 3 46.56 38.73 9.73
CA LEU A 3 45.68 37.67 10.26
C LEU A 3 44.33 37.76 9.52
N ARG A 4 44.19 37.04 8.42
CA ARG A 4 42.87 36.77 7.82
C ARG A 4 42.85 35.39 7.16
N LYS A 5 42.06 34.48 7.74
CA LYS A 5 41.02 33.65 7.10
C LYS A 5 40.80 32.38 7.94
N SER A 6 39.92 32.47 8.94
CA SER A 6 39.31 31.29 9.58
C SER A 6 37.93 31.68 10.07
N ALA A 7 36.97 31.77 9.15
CA ALA A 7 35.59 32.09 9.49
C ALA A 7 34.62 31.61 8.39
N GLN A 8 34.63 30.32 8.02
CA GLN A 8 33.61 29.78 7.09
C GLN A 8 33.04 28.35 7.36
N PRO A 9 33.35 27.57 8.42
CA PRO A 9 32.72 26.25 8.55
C PRO A 9 31.31 26.26 9.19
N LEU A 10 30.88 27.35 9.85
CA LEU A 10 29.63 27.39 10.61
C LEU A 10 28.36 27.54 9.76
N THR A 11 28.44 28.20 8.60
CA THR A 11 27.29 28.39 7.71
C THR A 11 26.95 27.13 6.92
N PHE A 12 27.93 26.29 6.59
CA PHE A 12 27.71 25.06 5.83
C PHE A 12 27.06 23.96 6.68
N THR A 13 27.42 23.85 7.96
CA THR A 13 26.81 22.90 8.90
C THR A 13 25.38 23.29 9.27
N LEU A 14 25.08 24.58 9.44
CA LEU A 14 23.71 25.08 9.66
C LEU A 14 22.81 24.82 8.44
N CYS A 15 23.32 25.00 7.22
CA CYS A 15 22.55 24.77 5.99
C CYS A 15 22.25 23.27 5.78
N LEU A 16 23.21 22.39 6.06
CA LEU A 16 23.01 20.94 6.03
C LEU A 16 22.01 20.47 7.11
N ALA A 17 22.08 21.02 8.32
CA ALA A 17 21.15 20.69 9.40
C ALA A 17 19.70 21.08 9.05
N HIS A 18 19.49 22.32 8.59
CA HIS A 18 18.16 22.76 8.15
C HIS A 18 17.64 21.93 6.97
N CYS A 19 18.48 21.58 6.00
CA CYS A 19 18.07 20.75 4.87
C CYS A 19 17.69 19.31 5.30
N CYS A 20 18.41 18.76 6.28
CA CYS A 20 18.13 17.44 6.84
C CYS A 20 16.83 17.41 7.65
N ASP A 21 16.54 18.47 8.41
CA ASP A 21 15.30 18.60 9.20
C ASP A 21 14.06 18.73 8.30
N TYR A 22 14.14 19.52 7.22
CA TYR A 22 13.05 19.64 6.23
C TYR A 22 12.82 18.32 5.49
N TRP A 23 13.89 17.60 5.12
CA TRP A 23 13.76 16.30 4.46
C TRP A 23 13.14 15.24 5.38
N LEU A 24 13.56 15.21 6.65
CA LEU A 24 13.01 14.30 7.66
C LEU A 24 11.52 14.56 7.93
N LEU A 25 11.10 15.83 7.99
CA LEU A 25 9.68 16.19 8.10
C LEU A 25 8.88 15.76 6.86
N PHE A 26 9.46 15.93 5.67
CA PHE A 26 8.82 15.54 4.41
C PHE A 26 8.60 14.03 4.34
N THR A 27 9.61 13.23 4.72
CA THR A 27 9.49 11.77 4.69
C THR A 27 8.52 11.24 5.75
N LEU A 28 8.47 11.88 6.93
CA LEU A 28 7.51 11.56 7.98
C LEU A 28 6.07 11.87 7.57
N GLN A 29 5.84 12.98 6.86
CA GLN A 29 4.54 13.33 6.29
C GLN A 29 4.12 12.35 5.18
N LEU A 30 5.04 11.97 4.29
CA LEU A 30 4.77 10.96 3.27
C LEU A 30 4.42 9.60 3.90
N SER A 31 5.08 9.21 4.98
CA SER A 31 4.76 8.01 5.76
C SER A 31 3.40 8.10 6.44
N GLY A 32 3.05 9.27 7.00
CA GLY A 32 1.72 9.51 7.57
C GLY A 32 0.59 9.40 6.54
N ILE A 33 0.76 10.03 5.38
CA ILE A 33 -0.20 9.97 4.25
C ILE A 33 -0.34 8.52 3.75
N ALA A 34 0.76 7.77 3.68
CA ALA A 34 0.75 6.37 3.33
C ALA A 34 -0.06 5.50 4.31
N GLY A 35 0.10 5.74 5.61
CA GLY A 35 -0.66 5.08 6.66
C GLY A 35 -2.15 5.34 6.55
N LEU A 36 -2.54 6.60 6.36
CA LEU A 36 -3.93 7.00 6.11
C LEU A 36 -4.50 6.35 4.84
N TRP A 37 -3.74 6.36 3.75
CA TRP A 37 -4.14 5.71 2.51
C TRP A 37 -4.37 4.21 2.72
N ARG A 38 -3.48 3.52 3.44
CA ARG A 38 -3.69 2.09 3.73
C ARG A 38 -4.99 1.83 4.51
N MET A 39 -5.34 2.69 5.47
CA MET A 39 -6.58 2.55 6.24
C MET A 39 -7.83 2.77 5.37
N GLU A 40 -7.77 3.64 4.36
CA GLU A 40 -8.87 3.88 3.42
C GLU A 40 -9.11 2.68 2.48
N TRP A 41 -8.04 2.09 1.93
CA TRP A 41 -8.17 1.09 0.86
C TRP A 41 -8.28 -0.37 1.34
N THR A 42 -7.79 -0.68 2.53
CA THR A 42 -7.94 -2.02 3.13
C THR A 42 -9.39 -2.46 3.29
N PRO A 43 -10.32 -1.65 3.84
CA PRO A 43 -11.72 -2.05 3.97
C PRO A 43 -12.40 -2.23 2.61
N VAL A 44 -12.10 -1.37 1.63
CA VAL A 44 -12.66 -1.48 0.26
C VAL A 44 -12.25 -2.82 -0.37
N THR A 45 -10.98 -3.19 -0.27
CA THR A 45 -10.48 -4.46 -0.79
C THR A 45 -11.14 -5.66 -0.09
N ARG A 46 -11.30 -5.60 1.24
CA ARG A 46 -11.98 -6.66 2.01
C ARG A 46 -13.46 -6.82 1.60
N ILE A 47 -14.17 -5.71 1.40
CA ILE A 47 -15.57 -5.75 0.95
C ILE A 47 -15.67 -6.40 -0.43
N LYS A 48 -14.78 -6.06 -1.36
CA LYS A 48 -14.78 -6.66 -2.71
C LYS A 48 -14.44 -8.14 -2.71
N LEU A 49 -13.50 -8.57 -1.87
CA LEU A 49 -13.19 -9.99 -1.67
C LEU A 49 -14.37 -10.74 -1.06
N ALA A 50 -15.03 -10.17 -0.04
CA ALA A 50 -16.21 -10.76 0.58
C ALA A 50 -17.38 -10.88 -0.43
N GLN A 51 -17.58 -9.88 -1.29
CA GLN A 51 -18.56 -9.94 -2.38
C GLN A 51 -18.25 -11.08 -3.36
N LYS A 52 -16.99 -11.25 -3.77
CA LYS A 52 -16.57 -12.35 -4.63
C LYS A 52 -16.90 -13.70 -3.98
N GLN A 53 -16.51 -13.88 -2.73
CA GLN A 53 -16.72 -15.12 -1.99
C GLN A 53 -18.22 -15.44 -1.83
N GLY A 54 -19.06 -14.44 -1.55
CA GLY A 54 -20.51 -14.64 -1.49
C GLY A 54 -21.13 -15.07 -2.83
N VAL A 55 -20.61 -14.58 -3.96
CA VAL A 55 -21.05 -15.01 -5.28
C VAL A 55 -20.56 -16.43 -5.59
N GLU A 56 -19.34 -16.79 -5.21
CA GLU A 56 -18.77 -18.14 -5.35
C GLU A 56 -19.56 -19.17 -4.55
N ASP A 57 -19.84 -18.91 -3.27
CA ASP A 57 -20.66 -19.77 -2.41
C ASP A 57 -22.07 -19.95 -2.98
N GLY A 58 -22.65 -18.85 -3.49
CA GLY A 58 -23.95 -18.88 -4.16
C GLY A 58 -23.93 -19.71 -5.45
N ASN A 59 -22.82 -19.70 -6.19
CA ASN A 59 -22.65 -20.50 -7.39
C ASN A 59 -22.43 -21.98 -7.05
N PHE A 60 -21.69 -22.29 -5.99
CA PHE A 60 -21.51 -23.64 -5.48
C PHE A 60 -22.87 -24.29 -5.13
N LYS A 61 -23.72 -23.57 -4.40
CA LYS A 61 -25.09 -24.02 -4.08
C LYS A 61 -25.95 -24.24 -5.34
N LEU A 62 -25.81 -23.42 -6.37
CA LEU A 62 -26.52 -23.61 -7.64
C LEU A 62 -26.02 -24.85 -8.41
N LYS A 63 -24.72 -25.10 -8.38
CA LYS A 63 -24.13 -26.32 -8.97
C LYS A 63 -24.59 -27.57 -8.23
N GLU A 64 -24.69 -27.52 -6.91
CA GLU A 64 -25.26 -28.60 -6.10
C GLU A 64 -26.73 -28.89 -6.45
N LEU A 65 -27.56 -27.86 -6.57
CA LEU A 65 -28.97 -28.01 -6.99
C LEU A 65 -29.09 -28.60 -8.40
N ARG A 66 -28.17 -28.25 -9.31
CA ARG A 66 -28.11 -28.85 -10.65
C ARG A 66 -27.76 -30.34 -10.61
N LEU A 67 -26.83 -30.74 -9.74
CA LEU A 67 -26.49 -32.15 -9.53
C LEU A 67 -27.65 -32.96 -8.95
N GLN A 68 -28.52 -32.31 -8.17
CA GLN A 68 -29.78 -32.89 -7.67
C GLN A 68 -30.90 -32.95 -8.73
N GLY A 69 -30.63 -32.56 -9.97
CA GLY A 69 -31.58 -32.65 -11.08
C GLY A 69 -32.57 -31.48 -11.19
N GLN A 70 -32.41 -30.39 -10.43
CA GLN A 70 -33.27 -29.22 -10.58
C GLN A 70 -32.94 -28.43 -11.84
N THR A 71 -33.94 -28.22 -12.69
CA THR A 71 -33.81 -27.52 -13.97
C THR A 71 -34.10 -26.01 -13.86
N GLY A 72 -34.89 -25.58 -12.88
CA GLY A 72 -35.28 -24.18 -12.70
C GLY A 72 -35.47 -23.80 -11.23
N ARG A 73 -35.13 -22.55 -10.89
CA ARG A 73 -35.35 -21.98 -9.56
C ARG A 73 -36.10 -20.67 -9.68
N PHE A 74 -37.11 -20.48 -8.84
CA PHE A 74 -37.81 -19.21 -8.74
C PHE A 74 -36.90 -18.16 -8.11
N VAL A 75 -36.75 -17.02 -8.79
CA VAL A 75 -35.90 -15.91 -8.34
C VAL A 75 -36.81 -14.76 -7.91
N LEU A 76 -36.76 -14.41 -6.62
CA LEU A 76 -37.57 -13.31 -6.08
C LEU A 76 -37.27 -11.97 -6.75
N GLU A 77 -36.01 -11.71 -7.10
CA GLU A 77 -35.58 -10.42 -7.69
C GLU A 77 -36.25 -10.13 -9.05
N ASN A 78 -36.48 -11.16 -9.86
CA ASN A 78 -37.07 -11.03 -11.20
C ASN A 78 -38.51 -11.57 -11.27
N ASN A 79 -39.08 -11.97 -10.13
CA ASN A 79 -40.40 -12.58 -10.01
C ASN A 79 -40.70 -13.65 -11.08
N SER A 80 -39.69 -14.43 -11.46
CA SER A 80 -39.76 -15.38 -12.58
C SER A 80 -38.92 -16.63 -12.33
N GLN A 81 -39.31 -17.71 -12.99
CA GLN A 81 -38.61 -18.99 -12.95
C GLN A 81 -37.48 -18.96 -13.96
N GLN A 82 -36.24 -19.01 -13.48
CA GLN A 82 -35.06 -18.96 -14.34
C GLN A 82 -34.36 -20.33 -14.40
N PRO A 83 -33.84 -20.72 -15.57
CA PRO A 83 -33.07 -21.96 -15.69
C PRO A 83 -31.77 -21.86 -14.87
N VAL A 84 -31.46 -22.94 -14.15
CA VAL A 84 -30.30 -23.00 -13.25
C VAL A 84 -29.00 -22.85 -14.04
N SER A 85 -28.94 -23.39 -15.27
CA SER A 85 -27.79 -23.29 -16.17
C SER A 85 -27.43 -21.84 -16.55
N GLU A 86 -28.43 -21.03 -16.89
CA GLU A 86 -28.23 -19.63 -17.27
C GLU A 86 -27.75 -18.80 -16.07
N ARG A 87 -28.27 -19.05 -14.87
CA ARG A 87 -27.79 -18.37 -13.65
C ARG A 87 -26.36 -18.75 -13.29
N ILE A 88 -25.97 -20.02 -13.46
CA ILE A 88 -24.58 -20.44 -13.25
C ILE A 88 -23.67 -19.67 -14.20
N LEU A 89 -24.02 -19.61 -15.49
CA LEU A 89 -23.22 -18.94 -16.50
C LEU A 89 -23.11 -17.42 -16.25
N ASN A 90 -24.22 -16.77 -15.88
CA ASN A 90 -24.22 -15.35 -15.50
C ASN A 90 -23.37 -15.07 -14.25
N ARG A 91 -23.40 -15.96 -13.24
CA ARG A 91 -22.58 -15.83 -12.03
C ARG A 91 -21.10 -16.11 -12.30
N GLU A 92 -20.77 -17.08 -13.15
CA GLU A 92 -19.39 -17.32 -13.58
C GLU A 92 -18.82 -16.13 -14.35
N ASN A 93 -19.62 -15.51 -15.23
CA ASN A 93 -19.22 -14.28 -15.91
C ASN A 93 -19.00 -13.12 -14.92
N ALA A 94 -19.88 -12.97 -13.92
CA ALA A 94 -19.71 -11.97 -12.86
C ALA A 94 -18.45 -12.23 -12.02
N ILE A 95 -18.13 -13.48 -11.69
CA ILE A 95 -16.89 -13.86 -10.99
C ILE A 95 -15.67 -13.52 -11.85
N ASN A 96 -15.70 -13.80 -13.15
CA ASN A 96 -14.60 -13.51 -14.07
C ASN A 96 -14.34 -12.00 -14.23
N LEU A 97 -15.42 -11.20 -14.31
CA LEU A 97 -15.28 -9.74 -14.32
C LEU A 97 -14.68 -9.27 -12.99
N LEU A 98 -15.23 -9.71 -11.86
CA LEU A 98 -14.80 -9.28 -10.54
C LEU A 98 -13.36 -9.73 -10.23
N SER A 99 -12.95 -10.91 -10.67
CA SER A 99 -11.57 -11.41 -10.51
C SER A 99 -10.57 -10.53 -11.27
N SER A 100 -10.88 -10.13 -12.51
CA SER A 100 -10.02 -9.21 -13.28
C SER A 100 -9.81 -7.88 -12.55
N TYR A 101 -10.88 -7.32 -11.97
CA TYR A 101 -10.79 -6.09 -11.17
C TYR A 101 -9.97 -6.27 -9.89
N ILE A 102 -10.19 -7.38 -9.16
CA ILE A 102 -9.45 -7.68 -7.93
C ILE A 102 -7.96 -7.86 -8.24
N THR A 103 -7.59 -8.61 -9.28
CA THR A 103 -6.18 -8.83 -9.66
C THR A 103 -5.47 -7.52 -10.01
N LYS A 104 -6.15 -6.60 -10.72
CA LYS A 104 -5.59 -5.27 -10.99
C LYS A 104 -5.39 -4.49 -9.69
N LEU A 105 -6.38 -4.52 -8.79
CA LEU A 105 -6.33 -3.82 -7.51
C LEU A 105 -5.19 -4.36 -6.63
N GLU A 106 -5.05 -5.68 -6.53
CA GLU A 106 -3.98 -6.36 -5.79
C GLU A 106 -2.60 -6.01 -6.32
N ARG A 107 -2.40 -6.02 -7.65
CA ARG A 107 -1.11 -5.66 -8.26
C ARG A 107 -0.68 -4.24 -7.91
N THR A 108 -1.60 -3.28 -8.01
CA THR A 108 -1.32 -1.88 -7.64
C THR A 108 -1.03 -1.75 -6.14
N HIS A 109 -1.76 -2.48 -5.30
CA HIS A 109 -1.56 -2.46 -3.85
C HIS A 109 -0.20 -3.07 -3.45
N PHE A 110 0.19 -4.16 -4.10
CA PHE A 110 1.44 -4.86 -3.85
C PHE A 110 2.66 -4.01 -4.20
N MET A 111 2.63 -3.32 -5.35
CA MET A 111 3.71 -2.39 -5.73
C MET A 111 3.84 -1.24 -4.72
N LYS A 112 2.72 -0.63 -4.33
CA LYS A 112 2.71 0.46 -3.34
C LYS A 112 3.25 0.00 -1.98
N TYR A 113 2.90 -1.22 -1.56
CA TYR A 113 3.40 -1.81 -0.32
C TYR A 113 4.93 -1.92 -0.31
N TYR A 114 5.53 -2.39 -1.40
CA TYR A 114 6.98 -2.46 -1.52
C TYR A 114 7.64 -1.09 -1.48
N PHE A 115 7.10 -0.10 -2.22
CA PHE A 115 7.62 1.27 -2.16
C PHE A 115 7.60 1.81 -0.74
N HIS A 116 6.56 1.53 0.05
CA HIS A 116 6.51 1.97 1.44
C HIS A 116 7.50 1.26 2.35
N ILE A 117 7.65 -0.07 2.24
CA ILE A 117 8.62 -0.80 3.06
C ILE A 117 10.04 -0.34 2.75
N TYR A 118 10.42 -0.33 1.48
CA TYR A 118 11.78 0.03 1.10
C TYR A 118 12.05 1.52 1.32
N GLY A 119 11.06 2.38 1.09
CA GLY A 119 11.14 3.81 1.43
C GLY A 119 11.38 4.02 2.93
N PHE A 120 10.63 3.31 3.78
CA PHE A 120 10.79 3.39 5.23
C PHE A 120 12.16 2.88 5.71
N VAL A 121 12.65 1.78 5.13
CA VAL A 121 13.99 1.26 5.45
C VAL A 121 15.08 2.24 5.02
N LEU A 122 14.95 2.86 3.84
CA LEU A 122 15.87 3.89 3.37
C LEU A 122 15.87 5.12 4.28
N ASP A 123 14.69 5.56 4.74
CA ASP A 123 14.59 6.65 5.72
C ASP A 123 15.33 6.33 7.01
N ILE A 124 15.14 5.14 7.57
CA ILE A 124 15.86 4.74 8.80
C ILE A 124 17.37 4.77 8.59
N LEU A 125 17.87 4.22 7.47
CA LEU A 125 19.29 4.24 7.14
C LEU A 125 19.81 5.67 6.97
N TYR A 126 19.03 6.54 6.36
CA TYR A 126 19.37 7.96 6.20
C TYR A 126 19.43 8.68 7.55
N VAL A 127 18.42 8.51 8.42
CA VAL A 127 18.41 9.11 9.75
C VAL A 127 19.57 8.59 10.61
N ALA A 128 19.86 7.29 10.55
CA ALA A 128 20.97 6.70 11.28
C ALA A 128 22.32 7.26 10.83
N SER A 129 22.55 7.37 9.51
CA SER A 129 23.79 7.92 8.95
C SER A 129 23.94 9.43 9.22
N ALA A 130 22.86 10.20 9.08
CA ALA A 130 22.85 11.62 9.41
C ALA A 130 23.20 11.87 10.89
N ARG A 131 22.60 11.08 11.81
CA ARG A 131 22.89 11.19 13.24
C ARG A 131 24.27 10.68 13.62
N ALA A 132 24.84 9.72 12.90
CA ALA A 132 26.21 9.23 13.12
C ALA A 132 27.28 10.25 12.65
N CYS A 133 26.96 11.13 11.71
CA CYS A 133 27.89 12.11 11.16
C CYS A 133 28.26 13.22 12.17
N VAL A 134 27.32 13.65 13.01
CA VAL A 134 27.54 14.68 14.05
C VAL A 134 28.59 14.27 15.09
N PRO A 135 28.51 13.10 15.77
CA PRO A 135 29.48 12.69 16.76
C PRO A 135 30.83 12.34 16.12
N THR A 136 30.85 11.68 14.95
CA THR A 136 32.11 11.31 14.27
C THR A 136 32.91 12.54 13.86
N HIS A 137 32.27 13.58 13.32
CA HIS A 137 32.94 14.85 13.03
C HIS A 137 33.43 15.58 14.30
N SER A 138 32.71 15.45 15.43
CA SER A 138 33.15 16.02 16.71
C SER A 138 34.40 15.32 17.27
N ILE A 139 34.45 13.99 17.14
CA ILE A 139 35.58 13.16 17.58
C ILE A 139 36.81 13.43 16.70
N TYR A 140 36.64 13.48 15.37
CA TYR A 140 37.72 13.84 14.45
C TYR A 140 38.31 15.21 14.75
N ARG A 141 37.45 16.22 14.99
CA ARG A 141 37.90 17.57 15.37
C ARG A 141 38.64 17.60 16.71
N SER A 142 38.22 16.76 17.67
CA SER A 142 38.90 16.65 18.98
C SER A 142 40.27 15.97 18.90
N LEU A 143 40.49 15.14 17.87
CA LEU A 143 41.75 14.45 17.59
C LEU A 143 42.75 15.31 16.79
N GLY A 144 42.37 16.53 16.38
CA GLY A 144 43.29 17.51 15.77
C GLY A 144 43.65 17.25 14.31
N CYS A 145 42.87 16.44 13.59
CA CYS A 145 42.93 16.31 12.13
C CYS A 145 41.93 17.22 11.43
#